data_AF-A0A7H0NGU8-F1
#
_entry.id   AF-A0A7H0NGU8-F1
#
_cell.length_a   1.000
_cell.length_b   1.000
_cell.length_c   1.000
_cell.angle_alpha   90.00
_cell.angle_beta   90.00
_cell.angle_gamma   90.00
#
_symmetry.space_group_name_H-M   'P 1'
#
loop_
_entity.id
_entity.type
_entity.pdbx_description
1 polymer ?
#
loop_
_entity_poly.entity_id
_entity_poly.type
_entity_poly.pdbx_seq_one_letter_code
_entity_poly.pdbx_strand_id
1 'polypeptide(L)'
;MTTSKPGTLIIALGNRVEAGTPLGPLEGTPLSGFSPSSGTGRLHAVADCSRLAKAPAVHPVRFALTSDSLARLCSNGRCRWEVPGDGHWPPFLDALDALSRLRIDEEEVEPTLEEAEIAEAVHVLSLGEYPQEEENGDAWRRYEEAWRCRDEWLARWQDAQDRLATAAASLNACPWLRQWAAAHVDVRAAAAEKLRLTATRFYVPKALADAAAVDGLPAPALPSDGGFGIFGDQASSVTSAVWRAWCASATTDARPLSAAALSAEEVLYEALGRRRNGVDEAKQSLQRLTDTWAAAARLAAADQTAGRPWCLIGVRVPPRPLARRDGSAYQALTSWQLAVIAVYQVTADWHRAVVALWVPQGIGHQLLTAAPSLRTVDLLGDTEDWAAPASTLLAAWEPDRHDARVR
;
A
#
# COMPACT_ATOMS: atom_id res chain seq x y z
N MET A 1 31.99 24.20 -1.84
CA MET A 1 31.68 23.23 -0.76
C MET A 1 31.44 24.04 0.50
N THR A 2 30.19 24.41 0.78
CA THR A 2 29.81 25.13 1.99
C THR A 2 29.44 24.11 3.05
N THR A 3 30.20 24.11 4.14
CA THR A 3 29.95 23.32 5.34
C THR A 3 28.60 23.73 5.92
N SER A 4 27.62 22.83 5.84
CA SER A 4 26.34 23.00 6.56
C SER A 4 26.64 23.21 8.05
N LYS A 5 26.06 24.26 8.64
CA LYS A 5 26.10 24.41 10.09
C LYS A 5 25.27 23.27 10.70
N PRO A 6 25.78 22.59 11.74
CA PRO A 6 25.00 21.55 12.42
C PRO A 6 23.66 22.13 12.85
N GLY A 7 22.56 21.43 12.50
CA GLY A 7 21.19 21.89 12.79
C GLY A 7 20.54 22.79 11.73
N THR A 8 21.12 22.92 10.52
CA THR A 8 20.49 23.68 9.42
C THR A 8 20.25 22.82 8.17
N LEU A 9 19.14 23.08 7.49
CA LEU A 9 18.79 22.52 6.19
C LEU A 9 19.05 23.53 5.08
N ILE A 10 19.56 23.07 3.95
CA ILE A 10 19.86 23.90 2.78
C ILE A 10 18.87 23.54 1.66
N ILE A 11 17.94 24.44 1.35
CA ILE A 11 16.78 24.14 0.49
C ILE A 11 16.50 25.23 -0.54
N ALA A 12 16.09 24.81 -1.74
CA ALA A 12 15.66 25.73 -2.80
C ALA A 12 14.22 26.20 -2.60
N LEU A 13 13.99 27.04 -1.57
CA LEU A 13 12.64 27.47 -1.16
C LEU A 13 11.76 27.96 -2.31
N GLY A 14 12.25 28.88 -3.15
CA GLY A 14 11.47 29.45 -4.26
C GLY A 14 11.18 28.49 -5.42
N ASN A 15 11.71 27.27 -5.39
CA ASN A 15 11.39 26.20 -6.33
C ASN A 15 10.54 25.08 -5.69
N ARG A 16 10.60 24.93 -4.36
CA ARG A 16 9.88 23.87 -3.63
C ARG A 16 8.56 24.31 -3.05
N VAL A 17 8.42 25.58 -2.69
CA VAL A 17 7.22 26.12 -2.07
C VAL A 17 6.52 27.02 -3.08
N GLU A 18 5.29 26.67 -3.43
CA GLU A 18 4.50 27.41 -4.41
C GLU A 18 3.91 28.67 -3.77
N ALA A 19 3.70 29.70 -4.59
CA ALA A 19 3.02 30.90 -4.12
C ALA A 19 1.59 30.53 -3.67
N GLY A 20 1.20 30.97 -2.47
CA GLY A 20 -0.09 30.64 -1.87
C GLY A 20 -0.11 29.39 -1.00
N THR A 21 1.01 28.66 -0.87
CA THR A 21 1.14 27.60 0.16
C THR A 21 1.06 28.21 1.56
N PRO A 22 0.13 27.78 2.44
CA PRO A 22 0.03 28.27 3.80
C PRO A 22 1.27 27.91 4.62
N LEU A 23 1.94 28.93 5.18
CA LEU A 23 3.19 28.72 5.94
C LEU A 23 2.92 28.27 7.38
N GLY A 24 1.74 28.56 7.94
CA GLY A 24 1.37 28.16 9.29
C GLY A 24 2.38 28.67 10.32
N PRO A 25 2.94 27.80 11.19
CA PRO A 25 3.96 28.18 12.17
C PRO A 25 5.26 28.74 11.57
N LEU A 26 5.49 28.57 10.26
CA LEU A 26 6.68 29.10 9.58
C LEU A 26 6.52 30.57 9.14
N GLU A 27 5.28 31.09 9.13
CA GLU A 27 5.01 32.50 8.82
C GLU A 27 5.80 33.38 9.80
N GLY A 28 6.50 34.38 9.28
CA GLY A 28 7.33 35.27 10.08
C GLY A 28 8.77 34.81 10.28
N THR A 29 9.15 33.60 9.85
CA THR A 29 10.53 33.09 10.01
C THR A 29 11.52 34.06 9.39
N PRO A 30 12.52 34.56 10.15
CA PRO A 30 13.48 35.52 9.62
C PRO A 30 14.45 34.83 8.67
N LEU A 31 14.54 35.34 7.44
CA LEU A 31 15.50 34.90 6.43
C LEU A 31 16.44 36.04 6.05
N SER A 32 17.65 35.68 5.66
CA SER A 32 18.67 36.61 5.15
C SER A 32 19.00 36.24 3.71
N GLY A 33 19.09 37.23 2.84
CA GLY A 33 19.41 37.02 1.44
C GLY A 33 19.87 38.30 0.76
N PHE A 34 19.65 38.38 -0.55
CA PHE A 34 20.11 39.45 -1.42
C PHE A 34 19.00 39.86 -2.38
N SER A 35 18.94 41.14 -2.71
CA SER A 35 18.02 41.69 -3.70
C SER A 35 18.72 42.74 -4.59
N PRO A 36 18.17 43.02 -5.78
CA PRO A 36 18.57 44.18 -6.57
C PRO A 36 18.28 45.49 -5.81
N SER A 37 19.08 46.52 -6.03
CA SER A 37 18.93 47.85 -5.40
C SER A 37 17.58 48.53 -5.66
N SER A 38 16.82 48.11 -6.67
CA SER A 38 15.46 48.62 -6.90
C SER A 38 14.46 48.21 -5.81
N GLY A 39 14.81 47.26 -4.93
CA GLY A 39 13.97 46.83 -3.78
C GLY A 39 12.71 46.03 -4.15
N THR A 40 12.28 46.07 -5.41
CA THR A 40 11.08 45.41 -5.95
C THR A 40 11.36 44.05 -6.63
N GLY A 41 12.63 43.69 -6.78
CA GLY A 41 13.05 42.45 -7.45
C GLY A 41 12.84 41.18 -6.62
N ARG A 42 13.19 40.05 -7.24
CA ARG A 42 13.22 38.74 -6.56
C ARG A 42 14.28 38.71 -5.44
N LEU A 43 14.05 37.84 -4.47
CA LEU A 43 14.91 37.57 -3.32
C LEU A 43 15.77 36.34 -3.60
N HIS A 44 17.06 36.44 -3.32
CA HIS A 44 18.06 35.41 -3.59
C HIS A 44 18.80 35.02 -2.31
N ALA A 45 19.10 33.73 -2.13
CA ALA A 45 19.84 33.27 -0.96
C ALA A 45 21.33 33.65 -1.00
N VAL A 46 21.89 33.81 -2.21
CA VAL A 46 23.31 34.08 -2.44
C VAL A 46 23.50 35.24 -3.43
N ALA A 47 24.53 36.06 -3.19
CA ALA A 47 24.80 37.26 -3.98
C ALA A 47 25.22 36.95 -5.44
N ASP A 48 25.87 35.81 -5.65
CA ASP A 48 26.38 35.33 -6.93
C ASP A 48 25.35 34.51 -7.73
N CYS A 49 24.08 34.50 -7.31
CA CYS A 49 23.02 33.84 -8.05
C CYS A 49 23.00 34.33 -9.50
N SER A 50 23.06 33.44 -10.49
CA SER A 50 23.14 33.80 -11.92
C SER A 50 21.98 34.70 -12.40
N ARG A 51 20.82 34.62 -11.75
CA ARG A 51 19.66 35.48 -12.02
C ARG A 51 19.78 36.88 -11.39
N LEU A 52 20.60 37.04 -10.36
CA LEU A 52 20.91 38.30 -9.68
C LEU A 52 22.16 38.98 -10.25
N ALA A 53 23.10 38.20 -10.78
CA ALA A 53 24.37 38.68 -11.33
C ALA A 53 24.23 39.71 -12.47
N LYS A 54 23.04 39.84 -13.06
CA LYS A 54 22.72 40.85 -14.09
C LYS A 54 22.26 42.19 -13.52
N ALA A 55 22.07 42.31 -12.19
CA ALA A 55 21.65 43.53 -11.55
C ALA A 55 22.81 44.53 -11.42
N PRO A 56 22.56 45.84 -11.59
CA PRO A 56 23.61 46.87 -11.53
C PRO A 56 24.20 47.04 -10.12
N ALA A 57 23.43 46.75 -9.07
CA ALA A 57 23.91 46.65 -7.71
C ALA A 57 23.07 45.66 -6.90
N VAL A 58 23.70 45.07 -5.88
CA VAL A 58 23.14 44.00 -5.04
C VAL A 58 23.35 44.38 -3.58
N HIS A 59 22.30 44.24 -2.75
CA HIS A 59 22.39 44.52 -1.32
C HIS A 59 21.88 43.34 -0.48
N PRO A 60 22.47 43.11 0.70
CA PRO A 60 21.94 42.16 1.66
C PRO A 60 20.60 42.66 2.21
N VAL A 61 19.65 41.74 2.38
CA VAL A 61 18.32 42.01 2.91
C VAL A 61 17.96 40.97 3.97
N ARG A 62 17.32 41.41 5.04
CA ARG A 62 16.61 40.56 5.98
C ARG A 62 15.12 40.77 5.82
N PHE A 63 14.38 39.69 5.81
CA PHE A 63 12.93 39.73 5.65
C PHE A 63 12.30 38.59 6.44
N ALA A 64 11.03 38.79 6.80
CA ALA A 64 10.21 37.74 7.38
C ALA A 64 9.61 36.88 6.25
N LEU A 65 9.58 35.56 6.42
CA LEU A 65 8.94 34.66 5.48
C LEU A 65 7.42 34.83 5.57
N THR A 66 6.86 35.53 4.60
CA THR A 66 5.42 35.72 4.37
C THR A 66 5.02 35.27 2.98
N SER A 67 3.72 35.16 2.72
CA SER A 67 3.17 34.87 1.38
C SER A 67 3.75 35.80 0.29
N ASP A 68 3.89 37.10 0.58
CA ASP A 68 4.45 38.09 -0.36
C ASP A 68 5.95 37.86 -0.60
N SER A 69 6.71 37.57 0.45
CA SER A 69 8.13 37.28 0.31
C SER A 69 8.37 35.97 -0.45
N LEU A 70 7.48 34.99 -0.27
CA LEU A 70 7.53 33.68 -0.91
C LEU A 70 7.36 33.83 -2.43
N ALA A 71 6.37 34.62 -2.88
CA ALA A 71 6.15 34.94 -4.29
C ALA A 71 7.36 35.65 -4.94
N ARG A 72 8.19 36.31 -4.12
CA ARG A 72 9.40 37.01 -4.58
C ARG A 72 10.64 36.11 -4.56
N LEU A 73 10.62 34.91 -3.98
CA LEU A 73 11.80 34.05 -3.94
C LEU A 73 12.27 33.66 -5.34
N CYS A 74 13.58 33.52 -5.49
CA CYS A 74 14.17 33.07 -6.74
C CYS A 74 13.82 31.59 -6.99
N SER A 75 13.11 31.31 -8.09
CA SER A 75 12.78 29.95 -8.54
C SER A 75 13.93 29.17 -9.18
N ASN A 76 15.18 29.66 -9.09
CA ASN A 76 16.33 28.89 -9.53
C ASN A 76 16.64 27.81 -8.47
N GLY A 77 16.58 26.53 -8.85
CA GLY A 77 16.87 25.40 -7.93
C GLY A 77 18.29 25.38 -7.34
N ARG A 78 19.22 26.17 -7.89
CA ARG A 78 20.56 26.39 -7.30
C ARG A 78 20.59 27.48 -6.23
N CYS A 79 19.54 28.30 -6.11
CA CYS A 79 19.41 29.33 -5.10
C CYS A 79 18.85 28.71 -3.82
N ARG A 80 19.73 28.34 -2.89
CA ARG A 80 19.36 27.57 -1.69
C ARG A 80 19.51 28.37 -0.42
N TRP A 81 18.45 28.38 0.38
CA TRP A 81 18.32 29.07 1.65
C TRP A 81 18.69 28.13 2.80
N GLU A 82 19.35 28.68 3.82
CA GLU A 82 19.54 28.02 5.10
C GLU A 82 18.29 28.22 5.95
N VAL A 83 17.69 27.12 6.43
CA VAL A 83 16.58 27.13 7.38
C VAL A 83 16.89 26.22 8.57
N PRO A 84 16.22 26.38 9.72
CA PRO A 84 16.32 25.44 10.83
C PRO A 84 16.08 23.99 10.39
N GLY A 85 16.92 23.08 10.87
CA GLY A 85 16.80 21.64 10.61
C GLY A 85 15.95 20.87 11.60
N ASP A 86 15.33 21.57 12.54
CA ASP A 86 14.45 21.07 13.58
C ASP A 86 13.09 21.82 13.55
N GLY A 87 12.21 21.46 14.48
CA GLY A 87 10.89 22.07 14.61
C GLY A 87 9.98 21.76 13.42
N HIS A 88 9.29 22.78 12.91
CA HIS A 88 8.26 22.63 11.87
C HIS A 88 8.82 22.56 10.44
N TRP A 89 10.11 22.84 10.22
CA TRP A 89 10.69 22.85 8.88
C TRP A 89 10.78 21.46 8.24
N PRO A 90 11.37 20.43 8.89
CA PRO A 90 11.39 19.08 8.33
C PRO A 90 10.00 18.53 7.96
N PRO A 91 9.00 18.48 8.88
CA PRO A 91 7.69 17.91 8.54
C PRO A 91 6.94 18.73 7.49
N PHE A 92 7.16 20.05 7.41
CA PHE A 92 6.58 20.88 6.34
C PHE A 92 7.17 20.54 4.97
N LEU A 93 8.49 20.37 4.87
CA LEU A 93 9.13 19.98 3.61
C LEU A 93 8.73 18.58 3.17
N ASP A 94 8.68 17.63 4.11
CA ASP A 94 8.19 16.28 3.85
C ASP A 94 6.73 16.31 3.37
N ALA A 95 5.90 17.18 3.95
CA ALA A 95 4.52 17.36 3.52
C ALA A 95 4.41 17.93 2.11
N LEU A 96 5.23 18.91 1.73
CA LEU A 96 5.25 19.43 0.36
C LEU A 96 5.71 18.38 -0.64
N ASP A 97 6.75 17.61 -0.31
CA ASP A 97 7.25 16.53 -1.16
C ASP A 97 6.22 15.39 -1.31
N ALA A 98 5.41 15.11 -0.27
CA ALA A 98 4.31 14.16 -0.33
C ALA A 98 3.13 14.68 -1.18
N LEU A 99 2.73 15.93 -0.96
CA LEU A 99 1.62 16.56 -1.69
C LEU A 99 1.94 16.79 -3.16
N SER A 100 3.21 17.07 -3.51
CA SER A 100 3.61 17.20 -4.92
C SER A 100 3.46 15.89 -5.70
N ARG A 101 3.53 14.74 -5.02
CA ARG A 101 3.33 13.40 -5.63
C ARG A 101 1.87 13.05 -5.88
N LEU A 102 0.92 13.82 -5.33
CA LEU A 102 -0.51 13.65 -5.62
C LEU A 102 -0.90 14.17 -7.00
N ARG A 103 -0.01 14.95 -7.64
CA ARG A 103 -0.21 15.40 -9.02
C ARG A 103 -0.37 14.17 -9.91
N ILE A 104 -1.42 14.23 -10.73
CA ILE A 104 -1.75 13.20 -11.70
C ILE A 104 -1.14 13.65 -13.02
N ASP A 105 -0.25 12.85 -13.58
CA ASP A 105 0.12 12.95 -14.99
C ASP A 105 -0.96 12.23 -15.82
N GLU A 106 -1.32 12.72 -17.00
CA GLU A 106 -2.39 12.15 -17.84
C GLU A 106 -2.19 10.64 -18.10
N GLU A 107 -0.93 10.20 -18.23
CA GLU A 107 -0.53 8.79 -18.40
C GLU A 107 -0.83 7.90 -17.18
N GLU A 108 -0.99 8.45 -15.97
CA GLU A 108 -1.33 7.66 -14.77
C GLU A 108 -2.82 7.28 -14.69
N VAL A 109 -3.69 7.93 -15.47
CA VAL A 109 -5.16 7.71 -15.42
C VAL A 109 -5.69 7.05 -16.69
N GLU A 110 -5.06 7.25 -17.84
CA GLU A 110 -5.44 6.50 -19.04
C GLU A 110 -4.89 5.07 -18.98
N PRO A 111 -5.76 4.04 -19.14
CA PRO A 111 -5.31 2.66 -19.26
C PRO A 111 -4.30 2.55 -20.42
N THR A 112 -3.10 2.07 -20.14
CA THR A 112 -2.13 1.74 -21.20
C THR A 112 -2.50 0.47 -21.94
N LEU A 113 -3.39 -0.33 -21.35
CA LEU A 113 -3.96 -1.55 -21.93
C LEU A 113 -5.36 -1.27 -22.43
N GLU A 114 -5.71 -1.86 -23.57
CA GLU A 114 -7.05 -1.73 -24.12
C GLU A 114 -8.07 -2.44 -23.22
N GLU A 115 -9.29 -1.92 -23.12
CA GLU A 115 -10.38 -2.53 -22.33
C GLU A 115 -10.63 -4.00 -22.73
N ALA A 116 -10.35 -4.36 -23.98
CA ALA A 116 -10.42 -5.74 -24.47
C ALA A 116 -9.40 -6.67 -23.77
N GLU A 117 -8.17 -6.21 -23.53
CA GLU A 117 -7.13 -6.99 -22.85
C GLU A 117 -7.47 -7.19 -21.37
N ILE A 118 -8.05 -6.16 -20.74
CA ILE A 118 -8.56 -6.25 -19.37
C ILE A 118 -9.71 -7.26 -19.29
N ALA A 119 -10.68 -7.19 -20.21
CA ALA A 119 -11.83 -8.08 -20.22
C ALA A 119 -11.41 -9.55 -20.43
N GLU A 120 -10.46 -9.80 -21.32
CA GLU A 120 -9.90 -11.13 -21.55
C GLU A 120 -9.17 -11.67 -20.31
N ALA A 121 -8.29 -10.88 -19.70
CA ALA A 121 -7.59 -11.28 -18.49
C ALA A 121 -8.55 -11.56 -17.33
N VAL A 122 -9.58 -10.73 -17.15
CA VAL A 122 -10.66 -10.96 -16.18
C VAL A 122 -11.39 -12.27 -16.47
N HIS A 123 -11.72 -12.54 -17.74
CA HIS A 123 -12.38 -13.78 -18.12
C HIS A 123 -11.53 -15.00 -17.77
N VAL A 124 -10.25 -15.01 -18.15
CA VAL A 124 -9.31 -16.09 -17.85
C VAL A 124 -9.20 -16.35 -16.35
N LEU A 125 -9.04 -15.30 -15.52
CA LEU A 125 -8.93 -15.47 -14.07
C LEU A 125 -10.26 -15.86 -13.41
N SER A 126 -11.40 -15.46 -13.97
CA SER A 126 -12.72 -15.80 -13.43
C SER A 126 -13.06 -17.29 -13.51
N LEU A 127 -12.45 -18.02 -14.45
CA LEU A 127 -12.61 -19.47 -14.55
C LEU A 127 -11.99 -20.19 -13.34
N GLY A 128 -11.01 -19.57 -12.67
CA GLY A 128 -10.42 -20.08 -11.43
C GLY A 128 -9.63 -21.39 -11.58
N GLU A 129 -9.51 -21.91 -12.80
CA GLU A 129 -8.81 -23.15 -13.11
C GLU A 129 -7.36 -22.84 -13.47
N TYR A 130 -6.44 -23.48 -12.75
CA TYR A 130 -5.03 -23.50 -13.12
C TYR A 130 -4.87 -24.44 -14.32
N PRO A 131 -4.24 -24.03 -15.44
CA PRO A 131 -4.15 -24.89 -16.62
C PRO A 131 -3.38 -26.18 -16.29
N GLN A 132 -3.89 -27.32 -16.78
CA GLN A 132 -3.20 -28.62 -16.64
C GLN A 132 -2.00 -28.68 -17.62
N GLU A 133 -0.84 -29.13 -17.14
CA GLU A 133 0.48 -28.83 -17.74
C GLU A 133 0.79 -29.40 -19.14
N GLU A 134 0.05 -30.37 -19.69
CA GLU A 134 0.66 -31.20 -20.77
C GLU A 134 0.23 -30.94 -22.23
N GLU A 135 -0.82 -30.15 -22.56
CA GLU A 135 -1.28 -30.10 -23.96
C GLU A 135 -1.51 -28.70 -24.58
N ASN A 136 -1.40 -27.59 -23.84
CA ASN A 136 -1.71 -26.27 -24.42
C ASN A 136 -0.85 -25.11 -23.89
N GLY A 137 0.40 -25.01 -24.37
CA GLY A 137 1.31 -23.93 -24.00
C GLY A 137 0.79 -22.51 -24.25
N ASP A 138 -0.20 -22.34 -25.13
CA ASP A 138 -0.89 -21.05 -25.33
C ASP A 138 -1.88 -20.75 -24.21
N ALA A 139 -2.52 -21.76 -23.59
CA ALA A 139 -3.38 -21.57 -22.42
C ALA A 139 -2.57 -21.11 -21.20
N TRP A 140 -1.38 -21.68 -21.01
CA TRP A 140 -0.46 -21.25 -19.95
C TRP A 140 -0.03 -19.80 -20.11
N ARG A 141 0.39 -19.42 -21.32
CA ARG A 141 0.81 -18.05 -21.63
C ARG A 141 -0.32 -17.04 -21.35
N ARG A 142 -1.56 -17.34 -21.78
CA ARG A 142 -2.72 -16.48 -21.51
C ARG A 142 -3.01 -16.35 -20.01
N TYR A 143 -2.86 -17.44 -19.26
CA TYR A 143 -3.04 -17.43 -17.81
C TYR A 143 -1.99 -16.58 -17.09
N GLU A 144 -0.71 -16.72 -17.45
CA GLU A 144 0.37 -15.87 -16.91
C GLU A 144 0.19 -14.40 -17.29
N GLU A 145 -0.19 -14.11 -18.53
CA GLU A 145 -0.48 -12.75 -18.99
C GLU A 145 -1.64 -12.12 -18.21
N ALA A 146 -2.70 -12.90 -17.94
CA ALA A 146 -3.83 -12.45 -17.14
C ALA A 146 -3.43 -12.13 -15.69
N TRP A 147 -2.57 -12.96 -15.07
CA TRP A 147 -2.03 -12.66 -13.74
C TRP A 147 -1.13 -11.44 -13.72
N ARG A 148 -0.25 -11.29 -14.72
CA ARG A 148 0.60 -10.11 -14.86
C ARG A 148 -0.25 -8.84 -14.99
N CYS A 149 -1.32 -8.90 -15.77
CA CYS A 149 -2.29 -7.81 -15.91
C CYS A 149 -2.93 -7.47 -14.55
N ARG A 150 -3.44 -8.45 -13.80
CA ARG A 150 -3.96 -8.24 -12.44
C ARG A 150 -2.93 -7.56 -11.54
N ASP A 151 -1.72 -8.10 -11.48
CA ASP A 151 -0.67 -7.64 -10.56
C ASP A 151 -0.22 -6.21 -10.89
N GLU A 152 -0.18 -5.86 -12.19
CA GLU A 152 0.07 -4.50 -12.64
C GLU A 152 -1.03 -3.53 -12.17
N TRP A 153 -2.30 -3.86 -12.37
CA TRP A 153 -3.42 -3.01 -11.93
C TRP A 153 -3.49 -2.88 -10.40
N LEU A 154 -3.23 -3.97 -9.67
CA LEU A 154 -3.15 -3.92 -8.21
C LEU A 154 -1.99 -3.01 -7.76
N ALA A 155 -0.82 -3.11 -8.39
CA ALA A 155 0.35 -2.28 -8.07
C ALA A 155 0.09 -0.79 -8.37
N ARG A 156 -0.58 -0.46 -9.48
CA ARG A 156 -0.97 0.93 -9.80
C ARG A 156 -1.94 1.49 -8.76
N TRP A 157 -2.95 0.71 -8.38
CA TRP A 157 -3.89 1.11 -7.34
C TRP A 157 -3.19 1.26 -5.97
N GLN A 158 -2.31 0.33 -5.61
CA GLN A 158 -1.50 0.39 -4.39
C GLN A 158 -0.63 1.66 -4.36
N ASP A 159 0.04 2.02 -5.46
CA ASP A 159 0.85 3.23 -5.51
C ASP A 159 -0.01 4.50 -5.31
N ALA A 160 -1.21 4.54 -5.90
CA ALA A 160 -2.14 5.64 -5.67
C ALA A 160 -2.60 5.74 -4.21
N GLN A 161 -2.93 4.60 -3.60
CA GLN A 161 -3.28 4.48 -2.18
C GLN A 161 -2.11 4.90 -1.27
N ASP A 162 -0.89 4.45 -1.55
CA ASP A 162 0.32 4.76 -0.78
C ASP A 162 0.62 6.26 -0.78
N ARG A 163 0.45 6.92 -1.94
CA ARG A 163 0.61 8.38 -2.06
C ARG A 163 -0.43 9.12 -1.22
N LEU A 164 -1.70 8.68 -1.25
CA LEU A 164 -2.76 9.24 -0.41
C LEU A 164 -2.48 9.03 1.08
N ALA A 165 -2.06 7.83 1.47
CA ALA A 165 -1.71 7.53 2.86
C ALA A 165 -0.53 8.35 3.38
N THR A 166 0.49 8.55 2.53
CA THR A 166 1.65 9.40 2.84
C THR A 166 1.24 10.86 2.96
N ALA A 167 0.36 11.35 2.08
CA ALA A 167 -0.18 12.70 2.17
C ALA A 167 -1.03 12.90 3.43
N ALA A 168 -1.89 11.95 3.81
CA ALA A 168 -2.69 12.01 5.03
C ALA A 168 -1.80 12.08 6.29
N ALA A 169 -0.75 11.24 6.36
CA ALA A 169 0.23 11.30 7.45
C ALA A 169 0.90 12.69 7.53
N SER A 170 1.25 13.26 6.39
CA SER A 170 1.83 14.59 6.28
C SER A 170 0.87 15.71 6.69
N LEU A 171 -0.41 15.61 6.30
CA LEU A 171 -1.47 16.56 6.67
C LEU A 171 -1.86 16.46 8.15
N ASN A 172 -1.59 15.33 8.80
CA ASN A 172 -1.68 15.22 10.25
C ASN A 172 -0.52 15.92 10.96
N ALA A 173 0.69 15.86 10.40
CA ALA A 173 1.84 16.60 10.92
C ALA A 173 1.77 18.12 10.64
N CYS A 174 1.14 18.52 9.54
CA CYS A 174 0.95 19.92 9.13
C CYS A 174 -0.54 20.26 8.88
N PRO A 175 -1.39 20.34 9.93
CA PRO A 175 -2.84 20.51 9.77
C PRO A 175 -3.27 21.78 9.02
N TRP A 176 -2.46 22.84 9.06
CA TRP A 176 -2.75 24.10 8.35
C TRP A 176 -2.69 23.97 6.82
N LEU A 177 -2.13 22.88 6.30
CA LEU A 177 -2.11 22.59 4.86
C LEU A 177 -3.39 21.92 4.36
N ARG A 178 -4.27 21.40 5.25
CA ARG A 178 -5.43 20.58 4.86
C ARG A 178 -6.35 21.27 3.86
N GLN A 179 -6.74 22.52 4.14
CA GLN A 179 -7.63 23.26 3.24
C GLN A 179 -7.00 23.55 1.89
N TRP A 180 -5.70 23.86 1.86
CA TRP A 180 -4.96 24.12 0.63
C TRP A 180 -4.77 22.86 -0.21
N ALA A 181 -4.53 21.72 0.44
CA ALA A 181 -4.30 20.43 -0.22
C ALA A 181 -5.60 19.72 -0.63
N ALA A 182 -6.76 20.11 -0.11
CA ALA A 182 -7.99 19.35 -0.21
C ALA A 182 -8.34 18.94 -1.64
N ALA A 183 -8.31 19.89 -2.59
CA ALA A 183 -8.61 19.62 -3.99
C ALA A 183 -7.64 18.62 -4.62
N HIS A 184 -6.36 18.65 -4.26
CA HIS A 184 -5.36 17.69 -4.76
C HIS A 184 -5.60 16.29 -4.20
N VAL A 185 -5.96 16.19 -2.92
CA VAL A 185 -6.33 14.92 -2.29
C VAL A 185 -7.59 14.36 -2.94
N ASP A 186 -8.63 15.16 -3.13
CA ASP A 186 -9.91 14.72 -3.71
C ASP A 186 -9.74 14.24 -5.17
N VAL A 187 -8.96 14.97 -5.97
CA VAL A 187 -8.62 14.58 -7.35
C VAL A 187 -7.87 13.25 -7.37
N ARG A 188 -6.86 13.07 -6.51
CA ARG A 188 -6.11 11.80 -6.44
C ARG A 188 -6.96 10.66 -5.89
N ALA A 189 -7.83 10.92 -4.92
CA ALA A 189 -8.78 9.96 -4.38
C ALA A 189 -9.74 9.45 -5.45
N ALA A 190 -10.27 10.34 -6.30
CA ALA A 190 -11.14 9.96 -7.40
C ALA A 190 -10.40 9.09 -8.44
N ALA A 191 -9.13 9.39 -8.73
CA ALA A 191 -8.31 8.56 -9.62
C ALA A 191 -7.97 7.19 -9.01
N ALA A 192 -7.61 7.14 -7.73
CA ALA A 192 -7.39 5.90 -6.99
C ALA A 192 -8.65 5.02 -6.98
N GLU A 193 -9.84 5.63 -6.86
CA GLU A 193 -11.10 4.90 -6.92
C GLU A 193 -11.36 4.28 -8.30
N LYS A 194 -11.03 4.98 -9.40
CA LYS A 194 -11.11 4.39 -10.75
C LYS A 194 -10.17 3.19 -10.89
N LEU A 195 -8.93 3.31 -10.43
CA LEU A 195 -7.96 2.23 -10.42
C LEU A 195 -8.46 1.04 -9.58
N ARG A 196 -9.04 1.31 -8.41
CA ARG A 196 -9.65 0.30 -7.54
C ARG A 196 -10.73 -0.48 -8.29
N LEU A 197 -11.69 0.23 -8.88
CA LEU A 197 -12.79 -0.39 -9.61
C LEU A 197 -12.30 -1.32 -10.72
N THR A 198 -11.27 -0.91 -11.49
CA THR A 198 -10.65 -1.79 -12.47
C THR A 198 -9.97 -3.00 -11.82
N ALA A 199 -9.16 -2.79 -10.78
CA ALA A 199 -8.47 -3.86 -10.07
C ALA A 199 -9.44 -4.90 -9.48
N THR A 200 -10.59 -4.47 -8.94
CA THR A 200 -11.59 -5.40 -8.36
C THR A 200 -12.14 -6.42 -9.34
N ARG A 201 -12.16 -6.10 -10.64
CA ARG A 201 -12.70 -6.99 -11.68
C ARG A 201 -11.93 -8.31 -11.79
N PHE A 202 -10.65 -8.31 -11.42
CA PHE A 202 -9.79 -9.49 -11.49
C PHE A 202 -9.96 -10.47 -10.32
N TYR A 203 -10.68 -10.07 -9.27
CA TYR A 203 -10.80 -10.86 -8.05
C TYR A 203 -12.16 -11.52 -7.95
N VAL A 204 -12.16 -12.80 -7.59
CA VAL A 204 -13.35 -13.54 -7.21
C VAL A 204 -13.53 -13.44 -5.70
N PRO A 205 -14.56 -12.76 -5.17
CA PRO A 205 -14.73 -12.56 -3.72
C PRO A 205 -14.72 -13.86 -2.92
N LYS A 206 -15.29 -14.93 -3.47
CA LYS A 206 -15.28 -16.26 -2.85
C LYS A 206 -13.87 -16.79 -2.61
N ALA A 207 -12.95 -16.59 -3.56
CA ALA A 207 -11.57 -17.06 -3.40
C ALA A 207 -10.83 -16.33 -2.26
N LEU A 208 -11.15 -15.05 -2.04
CA LEU A 208 -10.59 -14.29 -0.90
C LEU A 208 -11.11 -14.82 0.44
N ALA A 209 -12.38 -15.23 0.50
CA ALA A 209 -12.97 -15.85 1.70
C ALA A 209 -12.42 -17.26 1.95
N ASP A 210 -12.25 -18.06 0.89
CA ASP A 210 -11.60 -19.38 0.97
C ASP A 210 -10.18 -19.27 1.53
N ALA A 211 -9.41 -18.27 1.08
CA ALA A 211 -8.08 -17.96 1.61
C ALA A 211 -8.11 -17.58 3.09
N ALA A 212 -9.10 -16.81 3.54
CA ALA A 212 -9.22 -16.41 4.93
C ALA A 212 -9.50 -17.56 5.88
N ALA A 213 -10.21 -18.58 5.42
CA ALA A 213 -10.51 -19.76 6.21
C ALA A 213 -9.28 -20.65 6.48
N VAL A 214 -8.19 -20.47 5.71
CA VAL A 214 -6.97 -21.27 5.86
C VAL A 214 -6.31 -21.10 7.24
N ASP A 215 -6.34 -19.89 7.81
CA ASP A 215 -5.75 -19.62 9.14
C ASP A 215 -6.44 -20.41 10.27
N GLY A 216 -7.69 -20.83 10.06
CA GLY A 216 -8.44 -21.63 11.03
C GLY A 216 -8.29 -23.14 10.85
N LEU A 217 -7.57 -23.61 9.83
CA LEU A 217 -7.46 -25.04 9.56
C LEU A 217 -6.51 -25.73 10.56
N PRO A 218 -6.89 -26.92 11.07
CA PRO A 218 -6.01 -27.68 11.94
C PRO A 218 -4.79 -28.18 11.16
N ALA A 219 -3.66 -28.32 11.86
CA ALA A 219 -2.47 -28.95 11.26
C ALA A 219 -2.80 -30.37 10.79
N PRO A 220 -2.38 -30.75 9.56
CA PRO A 220 -2.75 -32.03 8.98
C PRO A 220 -2.04 -33.18 9.70
N ALA A 221 -2.76 -34.30 9.85
CA ALA A 221 -2.15 -35.56 10.25
C ALA A 221 -1.23 -36.10 9.14
N LEU A 222 -0.33 -37.01 9.51
CA LEU A 222 0.49 -37.72 8.53
C LEU A 222 -0.39 -38.50 7.54
N PRO A 223 -0.05 -38.50 6.24
CA PRO A 223 -0.80 -39.24 5.23
C PRO A 223 -0.81 -40.74 5.54
N SER A 224 -1.98 -41.36 5.55
CA SER A 224 -2.13 -42.81 5.80
C SER A 224 -1.70 -43.66 4.60
N ASP A 225 -1.51 -43.06 3.43
CA ASP A 225 -1.13 -43.71 2.18
C ASP A 225 0.38 -43.99 2.07
N GLY A 226 1.17 -43.52 3.05
CA GLY A 226 2.63 -43.69 3.04
C GLY A 226 3.34 -42.86 1.96
N GLY A 227 2.68 -41.90 1.31
CA GLY A 227 3.26 -41.12 0.21
C GLY A 227 4.50 -40.31 0.60
N PHE A 228 4.61 -39.91 1.87
CA PHE A 228 5.80 -39.27 2.44
C PHE A 228 6.78 -40.27 3.07
N GLY A 229 6.60 -41.58 2.84
CA GLY A 229 7.43 -42.65 3.38
C GLY A 229 8.89 -42.59 2.93
N ILE A 230 9.17 -41.95 1.79
CA ILE A 230 10.53 -41.66 1.30
C ILE A 230 11.38 -40.86 2.32
N PHE A 231 10.73 -40.13 3.23
CA PHE A 231 11.40 -39.33 4.27
C PHE A 231 11.62 -40.08 5.58
N GLY A 232 11.09 -41.30 5.74
CA GLY A 232 11.20 -42.08 6.98
C GLY A 232 10.83 -41.26 8.22
N ASP A 233 11.73 -41.19 9.19
CA ASP A 233 11.54 -40.44 10.45
C ASP A 233 11.33 -38.93 10.24
N GLN A 234 11.70 -38.38 9.08
CA GLN A 234 11.51 -36.96 8.75
C GLN A 234 10.13 -36.64 8.16
N ALA A 235 9.30 -37.64 7.85
CA ALA A 235 8.03 -37.43 7.15
C ALA A 235 7.14 -36.38 7.84
N SER A 236 7.00 -36.44 9.16
CA SER A 236 6.18 -35.48 9.91
C SER A 236 6.70 -34.05 9.81
N SER A 237 8.01 -33.87 9.86
CA SER A 237 8.63 -32.55 9.72
C SER A 237 8.48 -31.99 8.31
N VAL A 238 8.62 -32.84 7.29
CA VAL A 238 8.45 -32.43 5.88
C VAL A 238 6.99 -32.07 5.60
N THR A 239 6.04 -32.93 5.98
CA THR A 239 4.60 -32.62 5.84
C THR A 239 4.24 -31.31 6.55
N SER A 240 4.78 -31.08 7.75
CA SER A 240 4.55 -29.83 8.49
C SER A 240 5.19 -28.60 7.84
N ALA A 241 6.31 -28.75 7.13
CA ALA A 241 6.94 -27.66 6.39
C ALA A 241 6.16 -27.32 5.13
N VAL A 242 5.79 -28.34 4.35
CA VAL A 242 4.94 -28.23 3.15
C VAL A 242 3.59 -27.61 3.48
N TRP A 243 2.93 -28.06 4.55
CA TRP A 243 1.67 -27.49 5.03
C TRP A 243 1.81 -25.99 5.33
N ARG A 244 2.84 -25.60 6.09
CA ARG A 244 3.07 -24.19 6.43
C ARG A 244 3.36 -23.33 5.20
N ALA A 245 4.09 -23.85 4.22
CA ALA A 245 4.36 -23.15 2.96
C ALA A 245 3.08 -22.95 2.15
N TRP A 246 2.24 -23.99 2.06
CA TRP A 246 0.92 -23.90 1.44
C TRP A 246 0.04 -22.85 2.14
N CYS A 247 -0.07 -22.90 3.48
CA CYS A 247 -0.86 -21.93 4.25
C CYS A 247 -0.36 -20.50 4.08
N ALA A 248 0.96 -20.30 4.13
CA ALA A 248 1.56 -18.98 3.96
C ALA A 248 1.19 -18.38 2.59
N SER A 249 1.40 -19.11 1.50
CA SER A 249 1.06 -18.64 0.16
C SER A 249 -0.46 -18.45 -0.04
N ALA A 250 -1.27 -19.38 0.47
CA ALA A 250 -2.73 -19.30 0.40
C ALA A 250 -3.31 -18.05 1.09
N THR A 251 -2.67 -17.58 2.16
CA THR A 251 -3.14 -16.43 2.96
C THR A 251 -2.54 -15.10 2.51
N THR A 252 -1.47 -15.09 1.69
CA THR A 252 -0.78 -13.84 1.30
C THR A 252 -1.01 -13.40 -0.14
N ASP A 253 -1.25 -14.31 -1.09
CA ASP A 253 -1.02 -14.01 -2.51
C ASP A 253 -2.28 -13.59 -3.30
N ALA A 254 -3.46 -13.60 -2.66
CA ALA A 254 -4.76 -13.33 -3.28
C ALA A 254 -5.04 -14.21 -4.53
N ARG A 255 -4.42 -15.39 -4.61
CA ARG A 255 -4.60 -16.36 -5.69
C ARG A 255 -5.55 -17.48 -5.24
N PRO A 256 -6.19 -18.22 -6.17
CA PRO A 256 -6.91 -19.44 -5.85
C PRO A 256 -6.05 -20.41 -5.05
N LEU A 257 -6.68 -21.18 -4.15
CA LEU A 257 -5.98 -22.14 -3.29
C LEU A 257 -5.18 -23.22 -4.06
N SER A 258 -5.53 -23.48 -5.32
CA SER A 258 -4.76 -24.37 -6.19
C SER A 258 -3.37 -23.83 -6.49
N ALA A 259 -3.19 -22.52 -6.62
CA ALA A 259 -1.88 -21.91 -6.87
C ALA A 259 -0.93 -22.02 -5.67
N ALA A 260 -1.47 -22.14 -4.45
CA ALA A 260 -0.65 -22.34 -3.25
C ALA A 260 0.04 -23.73 -3.23
N ALA A 261 -0.41 -24.68 -4.07
CA ALA A 261 0.26 -25.97 -4.23
C ALA A 261 1.70 -25.82 -4.73
N LEU A 262 2.00 -24.80 -5.54
CA LEU A 262 3.36 -24.54 -6.06
C LEU A 262 4.36 -24.27 -4.93
N SER A 263 3.98 -23.46 -3.94
CA SER A 263 4.81 -23.17 -2.75
C SER A 263 5.03 -24.43 -1.90
N ALA A 264 4.04 -25.32 -1.86
CA ALA A 264 4.14 -26.61 -1.19
C ALA A 264 5.08 -27.57 -1.94
N GLU A 265 5.02 -27.56 -3.27
CA GLU A 265 5.88 -28.32 -4.17
C GLU A 265 7.34 -27.88 -4.07
N GLU A 266 7.63 -26.58 -4.06
CA GLU A 266 9.00 -26.06 -3.90
C GLU A 266 9.66 -26.60 -2.63
N VAL A 267 8.96 -26.56 -1.50
CA VAL A 267 9.44 -27.12 -0.22
C VAL A 267 9.59 -28.64 -0.29
N LEU A 268 8.69 -29.34 -0.99
CA LEU A 268 8.84 -30.78 -1.22
C LEU A 268 10.10 -31.07 -2.06
N TYR A 269 10.35 -30.32 -3.14
CA TYR A 269 11.52 -30.49 -4.00
C TYR A 269 12.82 -30.25 -3.24
N GLU A 270 12.88 -29.20 -2.43
CA GLU A 270 14.02 -28.95 -1.54
C GLU A 270 14.24 -30.11 -0.56
N ALA A 271 13.16 -30.62 0.04
CA ALA A 271 13.23 -31.75 0.96
C ALA A 271 13.67 -33.05 0.27
N LEU A 272 13.24 -33.30 -0.98
CA LEU A 272 13.61 -34.47 -1.77
C LEU A 272 15.11 -34.53 -2.03
N GLY A 273 15.74 -33.39 -2.37
CA GLY A 273 17.17 -33.28 -2.60
C GLY A 273 17.65 -34.26 -3.69
N ARG A 274 18.53 -35.22 -3.33
CA ARG A 274 19.06 -36.23 -4.26
C ARG A 274 18.27 -37.54 -4.29
N ARG A 275 17.18 -37.67 -3.52
CA ARG A 275 16.37 -38.89 -3.48
C ARG A 275 15.64 -39.08 -4.81
N ARG A 276 15.60 -40.33 -5.31
CA ARG A 276 15.00 -40.66 -6.62
C ARG A 276 13.87 -41.68 -6.56
N ASN A 277 13.89 -42.61 -5.59
CA ASN A 277 12.87 -43.63 -5.43
C ASN A 277 11.77 -43.11 -4.51
N GLY A 278 10.50 -43.10 -4.95
CA GLY A 278 9.39 -42.57 -4.14
C GLY A 278 8.99 -41.12 -4.47
N VAL A 279 9.61 -40.51 -5.49
CA VAL A 279 9.36 -39.10 -5.86
C VAL A 279 7.96 -38.92 -6.42
N ASP A 280 7.54 -39.79 -7.32
CA ASP A 280 6.24 -39.70 -7.97
C ASP A 280 5.11 -39.96 -6.96
N GLU A 281 5.31 -40.92 -6.04
CA GLU A 281 4.41 -41.18 -4.93
C GLU A 281 4.29 -39.98 -3.98
N ALA A 282 5.41 -39.32 -3.66
CA ALA A 282 5.41 -38.11 -2.83
C ALA A 282 4.67 -36.95 -3.51
N LYS A 283 4.87 -36.74 -4.82
CA LYS A 283 4.15 -35.73 -5.62
C LYS A 283 2.65 -36.01 -5.69
N GLN A 284 2.25 -37.24 -5.98
CA GLN A 284 0.83 -37.63 -6.02
C GLN A 284 0.17 -37.54 -4.64
N SER A 285 0.91 -37.81 -3.56
CA SER A 285 0.43 -37.60 -2.20
C SER A 285 0.27 -36.11 -1.89
N LEU A 286 1.25 -35.28 -2.28
CA LEU A 286 1.16 -33.83 -2.14
C LEU A 286 -0.06 -33.25 -2.86
N GLN A 287 -0.28 -33.61 -4.13
CA GLN A 287 -1.44 -33.14 -4.90
C GLN A 287 -2.76 -33.47 -4.19
N ARG A 288 -2.93 -34.71 -3.73
CA ARG A 288 -4.14 -35.13 -2.98
C ARG A 288 -4.29 -34.38 -1.67
N LEU A 289 -3.19 -34.11 -0.97
CA LEU A 289 -3.21 -33.32 0.27
C LEU A 289 -3.64 -31.88 0.00
N THR A 290 -3.03 -31.19 -0.97
CA THR A 290 -3.38 -29.81 -1.31
C THR A 290 -4.83 -29.68 -1.78
N ASP A 291 -5.35 -30.66 -2.53
CA ASP A 291 -6.75 -30.70 -2.93
C ASP A 291 -7.68 -30.88 -1.72
N THR A 292 -7.31 -31.78 -0.79
CA THR A 292 -8.06 -32.02 0.44
C THR A 292 -8.07 -30.78 1.33
N TRP A 293 -6.92 -30.11 1.47
CA TRP A 293 -6.78 -28.87 2.23
C TRP A 293 -7.59 -27.73 1.62
N ALA A 294 -7.55 -27.58 0.29
CA ALA A 294 -8.34 -26.59 -0.41
C ALA A 294 -9.85 -26.87 -0.26
N ALA A 295 -10.28 -28.13 -0.29
CA ALA A 295 -11.67 -28.50 -0.02
C ALA A 295 -12.08 -28.19 1.42
N ALA A 296 -11.22 -28.49 2.40
CA ALA A 296 -11.45 -28.17 3.81
C ALA A 296 -11.56 -26.65 4.05
N ALA A 297 -10.70 -25.85 3.42
CA ALA A 297 -10.75 -24.38 3.47
C ALA A 297 -12.09 -23.85 2.93
N ARG A 298 -12.54 -24.34 1.77
CA ARG A 298 -13.82 -23.95 1.16
C ARG A 298 -15.02 -24.31 2.04
N LEU A 299 -15.00 -25.48 2.68
CA LEU A 299 -16.03 -25.89 3.63
C LEU A 299 -16.02 -24.98 4.87
N ALA A 300 -14.85 -24.71 5.44
CA ALA A 300 -14.71 -23.82 6.57
C ALA A 300 -15.18 -22.38 6.24
N ALA A 301 -14.86 -21.88 5.04
CA ALA A 301 -15.34 -20.58 4.57
C ALA A 301 -16.88 -20.55 4.44
N ALA A 302 -17.48 -21.62 3.90
CA ALA A 302 -18.93 -21.75 3.82
C ALA A 302 -19.58 -21.74 5.22
N ASP A 303 -19.03 -22.50 6.17
CA ASP A 303 -19.53 -22.57 7.55
C ASP A 303 -19.45 -21.20 8.25
N GLN A 304 -18.34 -20.47 8.07
CA GLN A 304 -18.16 -19.12 8.63
C GLN A 304 -19.21 -18.11 8.11
N THR A 305 -19.77 -18.35 6.94
CA THR A 305 -20.78 -17.46 6.32
C THR A 305 -22.23 -17.86 6.62
N ALA A 306 -22.50 -18.98 7.28
CA ALA A 306 -23.86 -19.49 7.47
C ALA A 306 -24.72 -18.71 8.49
N GLY A 307 -24.10 -17.95 9.42
CA GLY A 307 -24.79 -17.26 10.53
C GLY A 307 -24.95 -15.75 10.34
N ARG A 308 -24.03 -14.97 10.93
CA ARG A 308 -23.83 -13.55 10.59
C ARG A 308 -22.80 -13.54 9.47
N PRO A 309 -23.16 -13.36 8.19
CA PRO A 309 -22.18 -13.61 7.14
C PRO A 309 -21.16 -12.48 7.03
N TRP A 310 -21.50 -11.26 7.49
CA TRP A 310 -20.74 -10.04 7.22
C TRP A 310 -20.44 -9.22 8.49
N CYS A 311 -19.41 -8.40 8.43
CA CYS A 311 -19.02 -7.39 9.41
C CYS A 311 -18.48 -6.13 8.72
N LEU A 312 -18.49 -5.01 9.45
CA LEU A 312 -17.93 -3.74 8.98
C LEU A 312 -16.60 -3.48 9.68
N ILE A 313 -15.51 -3.56 8.93
CA ILE A 313 -14.16 -3.38 9.45
C ILE A 313 -13.61 -2.03 9.03
N GLY A 314 -13.14 -1.25 10.01
CA GLY A 314 -12.35 -0.05 9.76
C GLY A 314 -10.88 -0.43 9.61
N VAL A 315 -10.23 0.05 8.56
CA VAL A 315 -8.81 -0.19 8.31
C VAL A 315 -8.09 1.12 8.14
N ARG A 316 -6.98 1.31 8.85
CA ARG A 316 -6.04 2.40 8.58
C ARG A 316 -4.99 1.90 7.61
N VAL A 317 -4.98 2.51 6.44
CA VAL A 317 -3.98 2.23 5.42
C VAL A 317 -2.63 2.75 5.89
N PRO A 318 -1.61 1.88 6.05
CA PRO A 318 -0.29 2.33 6.44
C PRO A 318 0.32 3.17 5.30
N PRO A 319 1.03 4.27 5.62
CA PRO A 319 1.82 4.96 4.61
C PRO A 319 2.95 4.04 4.14
N ARG A 320 3.39 4.22 2.88
CA ARG A 320 4.51 3.47 2.33
C ARG A 320 5.74 3.64 3.25
N PRO A 321 6.31 2.55 3.79
CA PRO A 321 7.53 2.68 4.58
C PRO A 321 8.64 3.26 3.70
N LEU A 322 9.40 4.20 4.25
CA LEU A 322 10.58 4.73 3.58
C LEU A 322 11.49 3.55 3.21
N ALA A 323 11.91 3.48 1.94
CA ALA A 323 12.79 2.43 1.46
C ALA A 323 13.98 2.30 2.42
N ARG A 324 14.22 1.10 2.95
CA ARG A 324 15.41 0.85 3.75
C ARG A 324 16.63 1.08 2.86
N ARG A 325 17.73 1.50 3.48
CA ARG A 325 18.99 1.82 2.79
C ARG A 325 19.58 0.63 2.02
N ASP A 326 19.10 -0.59 2.31
CA ASP A 326 19.45 -1.84 1.64
C ASP A 326 18.65 -2.10 0.34
N GLY A 327 17.72 -1.21 -0.03
CA GLY A 327 16.89 -1.36 -1.22
C GLY A 327 15.74 -2.36 -1.07
N SER A 328 15.56 -2.98 0.11
CA SER A 328 14.39 -3.80 0.39
C SER A 328 13.16 -2.91 0.62
N ALA A 329 12.19 -3.02 -0.29
CA ALA A 329 10.87 -2.44 -0.10
C ALA A 329 10.07 -3.39 0.79
N TYR A 330 9.95 -3.07 2.08
CA TYR A 330 8.99 -3.77 2.94
C TYR A 330 7.58 -3.43 2.43
N GLN A 331 6.86 -4.41 1.88
CA GLN A 331 5.45 -4.23 1.61
C GLN A 331 4.70 -4.23 2.95
N ALA A 332 4.02 -3.12 3.26
CA ALA A 332 3.28 -2.99 4.51
C ALA A 332 2.04 -3.89 4.55
N LEU A 333 1.49 -4.22 3.38
CA LEU A 333 0.30 -5.05 3.16
C LEU A 333 0.65 -6.23 2.25
N THR A 334 0.07 -7.39 2.52
CA THR A 334 0.12 -8.55 1.61
C THR A 334 -0.78 -8.33 0.40
N SER A 335 -0.55 -9.07 -0.70
CA SER A 335 -1.42 -9.03 -1.87
C SER A 335 -2.87 -9.38 -1.54
N TRP A 336 -3.10 -10.32 -0.61
CA TRP A 336 -4.42 -10.67 -0.09
C TRP A 336 -5.07 -9.50 0.64
N GLN A 337 -4.35 -8.81 1.53
CA GLN A 337 -4.88 -7.63 2.24
C GLN A 337 -5.23 -6.50 1.27
N LEU A 338 -4.37 -6.25 0.29
CA LEU A 338 -4.64 -5.28 -0.78
C LEU A 338 -5.88 -5.67 -1.57
N ALA A 339 -6.00 -6.92 -2.03
CA ALA A 339 -7.17 -7.41 -2.76
C ALA A 339 -8.47 -7.30 -1.94
N VAL A 340 -8.42 -7.62 -0.64
CA VAL A 340 -9.57 -7.49 0.26
C VAL A 340 -9.99 -6.03 0.41
N ILE A 341 -9.04 -5.12 0.63
CA ILE A 341 -9.34 -3.68 0.70
C ILE A 341 -9.93 -3.23 -0.65
N ALA A 342 -9.35 -3.63 -1.77
CA ALA A 342 -9.85 -3.26 -3.10
C ALA A 342 -11.29 -3.71 -3.30
N VAL A 343 -11.58 -5.00 -3.05
CA VAL A 343 -12.88 -5.62 -3.35
C VAL A 343 -13.98 -5.16 -2.40
N TYR A 344 -13.69 -5.07 -1.11
CA TYR A 344 -14.72 -4.88 -0.08
C TYR A 344 -14.83 -3.46 0.47
N GLN A 345 -14.04 -2.51 -0.05
CA GLN A 345 -14.19 -1.09 0.32
C GLN A 345 -15.58 -0.58 -0.04
N VAL A 346 -16.29 -0.10 0.98
CA VAL A 346 -17.60 0.57 0.83
C VAL A 346 -17.50 2.08 0.95
N THR A 347 -16.50 2.58 1.68
CA THR A 347 -16.20 4.02 1.75
C THR A 347 -14.75 4.23 2.21
N ALA A 348 -14.19 5.39 1.85
CA ALA A 348 -12.83 5.77 2.19
C ALA A 348 -12.78 7.26 2.59
N ASP A 349 -11.99 7.55 3.62
CA ASP A 349 -11.57 8.90 3.98
C ASP A 349 -10.05 8.98 3.79
N TRP A 350 -9.67 9.40 2.57
CA TRP A 350 -8.27 9.53 2.17
C TRP A 350 -7.56 10.73 2.80
N HIS A 351 -8.28 11.67 3.41
CA HIS A 351 -7.65 12.74 4.19
C HIS A 351 -7.06 12.20 5.50
N ARG A 352 -7.57 11.06 5.97
CA ARG A 352 -7.10 10.36 7.17
C ARG A 352 -6.46 9.01 6.88
N ALA A 353 -6.45 8.58 5.61
CA ALA A 353 -6.01 7.26 5.17
C ALA A 353 -6.73 6.10 5.87
N VAL A 354 -8.04 6.24 6.05
CA VAL A 354 -8.89 5.19 6.62
C VAL A 354 -9.93 4.74 5.61
N VAL A 355 -10.23 3.45 5.62
CA VAL A 355 -11.24 2.83 4.76
C VAL A 355 -12.17 1.97 5.60
N ALA A 356 -13.44 1.88 5.21
CA ALA A 356 -14.38 0.94 5.78
C ALA A 356 -14.64 -0.18 4.77
N LEU A 357 -14.56 -1.42 5.25
CA LEU A 357 -14.74 -2.63 4.46
C LEU A 357 -15.98 -3.36 4.95
N TRP A 358 -16.89 -3.71 4.05
CA TRP A 358 -17.98 -4.63 4.36
C TRP A 358 -17.57 -6.02 3.89
N VAL A 359 -17.14 -6.87 4.83
CA VAL A 359 -16.46 -8.15 4.53
C VAL A 359 -17.18 -9.34 5.16
N PRO A 360 -17.03 -10.55 4.59
CA PRO A 360 -17.39 -11.78 5.26
C PRO A 360 -16.73 -11.92 6.65
N GLN A 361 -17.39 -12.55 7.62
CA GLN A 361 -16.86 -12.71 8.98
C GLN A 361 -15.49 -13.38 9.02
N GLY A 362 -15.24 -14.39 8.18
CA GLY A 362 -13.93 -15.04 8.09
C GLY A 362 -12.81 -14.06 7.72
N ILE A 363 -13.06 -13.21 6.72
CA ILE A 363 -12.14 -12.14 6.30
C ILE A 363 -11.98 -11.12 7.43
N GLY A 364 -13.08 -10.72 8.08
CA GLY A 364 -13.03 -9.78 9.20
C GLY A 364 -12.21 -10.29 10.37
N HIS A 365 -12.40 -11.56 10.76
CA HIS A 365 -11.62 -12.21 11.80
C HIS A 365 -10.14 -12.20 11.46
N GLN A 366 -9.77 -12.63 10.25
CA GLN A 366 -8.38 -12.63 9.82
C GLN A 366 -7.76 -11.23 9.83
N LEU A 367 -8.49 -10.21 9.37
CA LEU A 367 -8.03 -8.81 9.41
C LEU A 367 -7.83 -8.28 10.84
N LEU A 368 -8.64 -8.74 11.80
CA LEU A 368 -8.55 -8.36 13.21
C LEU A 368 -7.44 -9.11 13.96
N THR A 369 -7.12 -10.33 13.54
CA THR A 369 -6.03 -11.14 14.12
C THR A 369 -4.68 -10.96 13.41
N ALA A 370 -4.67 -10.27 12.26
CA ALA A 370 -3.48 -10.05 11.45
C ALA A 370 -2.36 -9.32 12.20
N ALA A 371 -1.15 -9.44 11.66
CA ALA A 371 0.07 -8.81 12.19
C ALA A 371 -0.11 -7.29 12.46
N PRO A 372 0.64 -6.72 13.42
CA PRO A 372 0.48 -5.35 13.89
C PRO A 372 0.74 -4.25 12.85
N SER A 373 1.15 -4.60 11.63
CA SER A 373 1.36 -3.65 10.53
C SER A 373 0.04 -3.07 10.00
N LEU A 374 -1.08 -3.79 10.14
CA LEU A 374 -2.41 -3.34 9.72
C LEU A 374 -3.26 -2.99 10.94
N ARG A 375 -3.55 -1.70 11.15
CA ARG A 375 -4.47 -1.28 12.21
C ARG A 375 -5.91 -1.45 11.74
N THR A 376 -6.64 -2.35 12.39
CA THR A 376 -8.04 -2.66 12.09
C THR A 376 -8.92 -2.52 13.33
N VAL A 377 -10.23 -2.32 13.12
CA VAL A 377 -11.24 -2.29 14.18
C VAL A 377 -12.57 -2.82 13.65
N ASP A 378 -13.37 -3.47 14.50
CA ASP A 378 -14.78 -3.72 14.20
C ASP A 378 -15.58 -2.43 14.46
N LEU A 379 -16.09 -1.80 13.40
CA LEU A 379 -16.83 -0.54 13.50
C LEU A 379 -18.24 -0.73 14.10
N LEU A 380 -18.73 -1.97 14.16
CA LEU A 380 -20.04 -2.34 14.74
C LEU A 380 -19.92 -3.03 16.10
N GLY A 381 -18.70 -3.37 16.55
CA GLY A 381 -18.48 -4.14 17.78
C GLY A 381 -18.93 -3.42 19.07
N ASP A 382 -18.85 -2.09 19.09
CA ASP A 382 -19.09 -1.26 20.28
C ASP A 382 -20.32 -0.34 20.15
N THR A 383 -21.08 -0.39 19.04
CA THR A 383 -22.12 0.60 18.73
C THR A 383 -23.52 0.00 18.70
N GLU A 384 -24.45 0.61 19.45
CA GLU A 384 -25.90 0.34 19.32
C GLU A 384 -26.47 0.87 17.97
N ASP A 385 -25.68 1.65 17.23
CA ASP A 385 -26.03 2.33 15.98
C ASP A 385 -25.74 1.51 14.72
N TRP A 386 -26.26 0.29 14.65
CA TRP A 386 -26.20 -0.56 13.45
C TRP A 386 -26.84 0.08 12.19
N ALA A 387 -27.65 1.12 12.38
CA ALA A 387 -28.32 1.86 11.32
C ALA A 387 -27.49 3.05 10.78
N ALA A 388 -26.36 3.38 11.41
CA ALA A 388 -25.52 4.48 10.95
C ALA A 388 -24.82 4.13 9.62
N PRO A 389 -24.70 5.08 8.67
CA PRO A 389 -23.91 4.88 7.47
C PRO A 389 -22.44 4.54 7.79
N ALA A 390 -21.82 3.68 6.98
CA ALA A 390 -20.42 3.30 7.16
C ALA A 390 -19.47 4.51 7.19
N SER A 391 -19.76 5.57 6.43
CA SER A 391 -18.99 6.82 6.44
C SER A 391 -19.08 7.56 7.78
N THR A 392 -20.23 7.52 8.45
CA THR A 392 -20.43 8.11 9.78
C THR A 392 -19.64 7.33 10.83
N LEU A 393 -19.72 6.01 10.81
CA LEU A 393 -18.96 5.14 11.73
C LEU A 393 -17.45 5.30 11.51
N LEU A 394 -17.00 5.36 10.25
CA LEU A 394 -15.60 5.60 9.89
C LEU A 394 -15.11 6.99 10.33
N ALA A 395 -15.93 8.02 10.18
CA ALA A 395 -15.61 9.37 10.64
C ALA A 395 -15.44 9.43 12.16
N ALA A 396 -16.30 8.73 12.92
CA ALA A 396 -16.25 8.66 14.38
C ALA A 396 -15.04 7.87 14.91
N TRP A 397 -14.51 6.92 14.14
CA TRP A 397 -13.32 6.16 14.55
C TRP A 397 -12.07 7.03 14.53
N GLU A 398 -11.42 7.22 15.69
CA GLU A 398 -10.13 7.91 15.81
C GLU A 398 -8.97 6.90 15.97
N PRO A 399 -8.25 6.53 14.90
CA PRO A 399 -7.24 5.47 14.92
C PRO A 399 -5.99 5.80 15.76
N ASP A 400 -5.81 7.06 16.15
CA ASP A 400 -4.69 7.53 16.99
C ASP A 400 -5.04 7.62 18.49
N ARG A 401 -6.33 7.57 18.89
CA ARG A 401 -6.74 7.70 20.32
C ARG A 401 -6.33 6.51 21.19
N HIS A 402 -6.09 5.34 20.60
CA HIS A 402 -5.73 4.13 21.37
C HIS A 402 -4.27 4.12 21.85
N ASP A 403 -3.40 5.01 21.34
CA ASP A 403 -2.01 5.13 21.81
C ASP A 403 -1.89 5.93 23.13
N ALA A 404 -2.95 6.62 23.58
CA ALA A 404 -2.92 7.44 24.79
C ALA A 404 -3.22 6.67 26.09
N ARG A 405 -3.68 5.41 26.02
CA ARG A 405 -3.96 4.56 27.19
C ARG A 405 -2.89 3.50 27.45
N VAL A 406 -1.86 3.42 26.60
CA VAL A 406 -0.77 2.42 26.70
C VAL A 406 0.61 3.10 26.76
N ARG A 407 0.68 4.35 27.24
CA ARG A 407 1.95 4.98 27.61
C ARG A 407 2.00 5.32 29.08
#